data_AF-A0A9W6C1V6-F1
#
_entry.id   AF-A0A9W6C1V6-F1
#
_cell.length_a   1.000
_cell.length_b   1.000
_cell.length_c   1.000
_cell.angle_alpha   90.00
_cell.angle_beta   90.00
_cell.angle_gamma   90.00
#
_symmetry.space_group_name_H-M   'P 1'
#
loop_
_entity.id
_entity.type
_entity.pdbx_description
1 polymer ?
#
loop_
_entity_poly.entity_id
_entity_poly.type
_entity_poly.pdbx_seq_one_letter_code
_entity_poly.pdbx_strand_id
1 'polypeptide(L)'
;MTHEVNAVIEGLLEGGATEILVNDSHGPMTNLLPDLLHPAADVILGKPKRMNMACGLAGGFDLFCMIGHHSRAGGGGVLSHTTNGFAFHEVRVNGVPCGEPAIYGAYAAELGVPVGLISGDDRTEAENRPLFPDAQFAVVKHAMGERAARQVSVTRARQLLREKAQKAAHNSAILAPVPPKGPFRAEFTVSRAVLADQFAVLPPAIRVDPMTVAFDCATMDEAGLTLLRQGAPALDAVTASVMALEDDPLFNAGRGAVFTSDGTHEMDAAVMEGTTRACGAIAGICGPRHPVLAARAVMEQSGHVLLAGEGAARFCASVGLEMMPPDWFGTPARREALEAELERRRRNLPDDGDPARKHGTVGAVACDVHGHLAAATSTGGMTAKRPGRVGDSPVIGAGTWADDETLAMSATGHGEFFIRWAAGHEIDARMRWAGQGLARAAGDVVTELGARGGSGGLVAVDRHGNVALPFNSPGMYRAWCDKSGEIRTAIFRADVHGSDTLLE
;
A
#
# COMPACT_ATOMS: atom_id res chain seq x y z
N MET A 1 1.16 -14.08 -21.52
CA MET A 1 0.46 -14.16 -20.23
C MET A 1 -1.07 -14.13 -20.38
N THR A 2 -1.75 -13.05 -20.78
CA THR A 2 -3.25 -13.03 -20.83
C THR A 2 -3.87 -14.22 -21.54
N HIS A 3 -3.42 -14.56 -22.75
CA HIS A 3 -3.96 -15.72 -23.46
C HIS A 3 -3.60 -17.09 -22.86
N GLU A 4 -2.56 -17.18 -22.05
CA GLU A 4 -2.25 -18.41 -21.29
C GLU A 4 -3.18 -18.53 -20.07
N VAL A 5 -3.48 -17.40 -19.42
CA VAL A 5 -4.52 -17.33 -18.38
C VAL A 5 -5.88 -17.68 -18.97
N ASN A 6 -6.25 -17.15 -20.15
CA ASN A 6 -7.50 -17.53 -20.82
C ASN A 6 -7.57 -19.04 -21.11
N ALA A 7 -6.45 -19.66 -21.50
CA ALA A 7 -6.44 -21.11 -21.71
C ALA A 7 -6.71 -21.89 -20.41
N VAL A 8 -6.21 -21.42 -19.27
CA VAL A 8 -6.53 -21.96 -17.95
C VAL A 8 -8.01 -21.76 -17.63
N ILE A 9 -8.54 -20.54 -17.84
CA ILE A 9 -9.96 -20.19 -17.62
C ILE A 9 -10.87 -21.12 -18.43
N GLU A 10 -10.61 -21.27 -19.73
CA GLU A 10 -11.35 -22.15 -20.61
C GLU A 10 -11.33 -23.60 -20.11
N GLY A 11 -10.16 -24.08 -19.67
CA GLY A 11 -10.04 -25.42 -19.09
C GLY A 11 -10.84 -25.57 -17.80
N LEU A 12 -10.79 -24.60 -16.88
CA LEU A 12 -11.57 -24.62 -15.63
C LEU A 12 -13.08 -24.67 -15.91
N LEU A 13 -13.57 -23.85 -16.85
CA LEU A 13 -14.98 -23.85 -17.26
C LEU A 13 -15.39 -25.20 -17.85
N GLU A 14 -14.56 -25.78 -18.72
CA GLU A 14 -14.78 -27.12 -19.29
C GLU A 14 -14.74 -28.24 -18.23
N GLY A 15 -14.06 -28.01 -17.11
CA GLY A 15 -14.05 -28.91 -15.96
C GLY A 15 -15.21 -28.70 -14.99
N GLY A 16 -16.07 -27.70 -15.23
CA GLY A 16 -17.28 -27.44 -14.44
C GLY A 16 -17.20 -26.24 -13.50
N ALA A 17 -16.15 -25.42 -13.55
CA ALA A 17 -16.10 -24.18 -12.77
C ALA A 17 -17.20 -23.20 -13.21
N THR A 18 -17.84 -22.54 -12.24
CA THR A 18 -18.93 -21.57 -12.48
C THR A 18 -18.53 -20.13 -12.17
N GLU A 19 -17.47 -19.95 -11.39
CA GLU A 19 -16.94 -18.64 -10.98
C GLU A 19 -15.41 -18.66 -11.08
N ILE A 20 -14.85 -17.58 -11.59
CA ILE A 20 -13.40 -17.46 -11.81
C ILE A 20 -12.94 -16.07 -11.40
N LEU A 21 -12.00 -16.04 -10.46
CA LEU A 21 -11.30 -14.84 -10.02
C LEU A 21 -9.82 -14.95 -10.40
N VAL A 22 -9.32 -13.97 -11.14
CA VAL A 22 -7.92 -13.89 -11.57
C VAL A 22 -7.21 -12.80 -10.78
N ASN A 23 -6.18 -13.17 -10.03
CA ASN A 23 -5.30 -12.22 -9.37
C ASN A 23 -3.97 -12.09 -10.14
N ASP A 24 -3.73 -10.93 -10.78
CA ASP A 24 -2.41 -10.64 -11.36
C ASP A 24 -1.40 -10.38 -10.24
N SER A 25 -0.34 -11.16 -10.20
CA SER A 25 0.56 -11.28 -9.07
C SER A 25 2.05 -11.16 -9.42
N HIS A 26 2.39 -10.93 -10.70
CA HIS A 26 3.78 -10.84 -11.16
C HIS A 26 4.25 -9.39 -11.20
N GLY A 27 5.47 -9.10 -10.76
CA GLY A 27 6.10 -7.78 -10.94
C GLY A 27 5.20 -6.60 -10.51
N PRO A 28 4.76 -5.71 -11.44
CA PRO A 28 3.90 -4.57 -11.14
C PRO A 28 2.42 -4.93 -10.89
N MET A 29 2.04 -6.20 -11.08
CA MET A 29 0.66 -6.72 -10.95
C MET A 29 -0.34 -6.10 -11.94
N THR A 30 0.16 -5.66 -13.10
CA THR A 30 -0.61 -5.03 -14.19
C THR A 30 -0.19 -5.62 -15.56
N ASN A 31 0.19 -6.89 -15.58
CA ASN A 31 0.68 -7.61 -16.75
C ASN A 31 -0.45 -8.19 -17.62
N LEU A 32 -1.63 -8.40 -17.02
CA LEU A 32 -2.81 -8.88 -17.74
C LEU A 32 -3.54 -7.71 -18.39
N LEU A 33 -3.78 -7.84 -19.70
CA LEU A 33 -4.62 -6.95 -20.49
C LEU A 33 -6.10 -7.26 -20.26
N PRO A 34 -6.88 -6.41 -19.54
CA PRO A 34 -8.24 -6.75 -19.11
C PRO A 34 -9.23 -6.86 -20.29
N ASP A 35 -9.01 -6.07 -21.33
CA ASP A 35 -9.75 -6.08 -22.59
C ASP A 35 -9.60 -7.39 -23.38
N LEU A 36 -8.54 -8.15 -23.11
CA LEU A 36 -8.27 -9.46 -23.72
C LEU A 36 -8.54 -10.63 -22.77
N LEU A 37 -8.95 -10.37 -21.53
CA LEU A 37 -9.23 -11.42 -20.55
C LEU A 37 -10.56 -12.12 -20.89
N HIS A 38 -10.64 -13.41 -20.62
CA HIS A 38 -11.86 -14.18 -20.85
C HIS A 38 -13.04 -13.57 -20.06
N PRO A 39 -14.21 -13.34 -20.67
CA PRO A 39 -15.32 -12.56 -20.08
C PRO A 39 -16.02 -13.23 -18.89
N ALA A 40 -15.72 -14.51 -18.62
CA ALA A 40 -16.24 -15.24 -17.47
C ALA A 40 -15.40 -15.06 -16.20
N ALA A 41 -14.32 -14.25 -16.25
CA ALA A 41 -13.44 -14.03 -15.11
C ALA A 41 -13.47 -12.59 -14.64
N ASP A 42 -13.55 -12.41 -13.33
CA ASP A 42 -13.21 -11.15 -12.67
C ASP A 42 -11.70 -11.07 -12.47
N VAL A 43 -11.16 -9.84 -12.43
CA VAL A 43 -9.72 -9.62 -12.33
C VAL A 43 -9.34 -8.60 -11.26
N ILE A 44 -8.31 -8.92 -10.49
CA ILE A 44 -7.69 -8.05 -9.50
C ILE A 44 -6.32 -7.61 -10.04
N LEU A 45 -6.10 -6.30 -10.19
CA LEU A 45 -4.88 -5.70 -10.73
C LEU A 45 -4.26 -4.68 -9.75
N GLY A 46 -2.98 -4.36 -9.95
CA GLY A 46 -2.26 -3.30 -9.23
C GLY A 46 -1.68 -3.71 -7.88
N LYS A 47 -1.03 -2.79 -7.18
CA LYS A 47 -0.53 -3.00 -5.81
C LYS A 47 -0.74 -1.72 -4.99
N PRO A 48 -0.87 -1.81 -3.65
CA PRO A 48 -0.72 -3.01 -2.81
C PRO A 48 -2.00 -3.84 -2.67
N LYS A 49 -1.84 -5.12 -2.36
CA LYS A 49 -2.92 -6.07 -2.10
C LYS A 49 -2.65 -6.87 -0.83
N ARG A 50 -3.67 -7.07 0.02
CA ARG A 50 -3.57 -8.03 1.14
C ARG A 50 -3.33 -9.43 0.55
N MET A 51 -2.38 -10.16 1.13
CA MET A 51 -1.94 -11.48 0.64
C MET A 51 -1.36 -11.53 -0.79
N ASN A 52 -1.06 -10.37 -1.40
CA ASN A 52 -0.32 -10.24 -2.66
C ASN A 52 -0.74 -11.27 -3.73
N MET A 53 -0.02 -12.39 -3.89
CA MET A 53 -0.30 -13.39 -4.93
C MET A 53 -1.55 -14.23 -4.67
N ALA A 54 -2.05 -14.26 -3.43
CA ALA A 54 -3.31 -14.91 -3.06
C ALA A 54 -4.43 -13.89 -2.73
N CYS A 55 -4.31 -12.64 -3.19
CA CYS A 55 -5.38 -11.65 -2.99
C CYS A 55 -6.71 -12.14 -3.58
N GLY A 56 -7.78 -11.98 -2.82
CA GLY A 56 -9.12 -12.43 -3.19
C GLY A 56 -9.41 -13.89 -2.84
N LEU A 57 -8.41 -14.69 -2.47
CA LEU A 57 -8.63 -16.04 -1.98
C LEU A 57 -9.30 -15.99 -0.60
N ALA A 58 -10.43 -16.69 -0.48
CA ALA A 58 -11.19 -16.83 0.76
C ALA A 58 -11.70 -18.26 0.90
N GLY A 59 -12.23 -18.61 2.08
CA GLY A 59 -12.98 -19.85 2.23
C GLY A 59 -14.19 -19.87 1.29
N GLY A 60 -14.43 -20.98 0.61
CA GLY A 60 -15.53 -21.16 -0.35
C GLY A 60 -15.11 -21.35 -1.80
N PHE A 61 -13.84 -21.11 -2.15
CA PHE A 61 -13.29 -21.54 -3.43
C PHE A 61 -13.02 -23.05 -3.44
N ASP A 62 -13.35 -23.73 -4.54
CA ASP A 62 -13.08 -25.16 -4.68
C ASP A 62 -11.63 -25.47 -5.07
N LEU A 63 -10.92 -24.50 -5.65
CA LEU A 63 -9.57 -24.67 -6.20
C LEU A 63 -8.75 -23.38 -6.17
N PHE A 64 -7.45 -23.53 -5.90
CA PHE A 64 -6.45 -22.50 -6.10
C PHE A 64 -5.46 -22.90 -7.20
N CYS A 65 -5.27 -22.03 -8.20
CA CYS A 65 -4.39 -22.29 -9.35
C CYS A 65 -3.27 -21.24 -9.43
N MET A 66 -2.03 -21.70 -9.53
CA MET A 66 -0.81 -20.87 -9.52
C MET A 66 -0.14 -20.92 -10.89
N ILE A 67 -0.34 -19.86 -11.68
CA ILE A 67 0.05 -19.84 -13.10
C ILE A 67 1.34 -19.02 -13.30
N GLY A 68 2.33 -19.62 -13.97
CA GLY A 68 3.58 -18.94 -14.31
C GLY A 68 4.50 -18.69 -13.11
N HIS A 69 4.46 -19.55 -12.09
CA HIS A 69 5.33 -19.45 -10.92
C HIS A 69 6.77 -19.89 -11.23
N HIS A 70 7.65 -19.55 -10.30
CA HIS A 70 9.09 -19.85 -10.31
C HIS A 70 9.44 -20.80 -9.16
N SER A 71 10.60 -21.43 -9.24
CA SER A 71 11.17 -22.16 -8.09
C SER A 71 11.67 -21.16 -7.04
N ARG A 72 11.77 -21.59 -5.79
CA ARG A 72 12.29 -20.77 -4.68
C ARG A 72 13.68 -20.19 -4.95
N ALA A 73 14.07 -19.19 -4.17
CA ALA A 73 15.44 -18.66 -4.16
C ALA A 73 16.48 -19.81 -4.00
N GLY A 74 17.48 -19.84 -4.88
CA GLY A 74 18.47 -20.93 -4.94
C GLY A 74 17.96 -22.26 -5.53
N GLY A 75 16.71 -22.34 -5.97
CA GLY A 75 16.09 -23.55 -6.56
C GLY A 75 16.56 -23.89 -7.98
N GLY A 76 17.30 -22.98 -8.63
CA GLY A 76 17.93 -23.21 -9.94
C GLY A 76 16.99 -23.15 -11.14
N GLY A 77 15.72 -22.80 -10.93
CA GLY A 77 14.77 -22.47 -12.00
C GLY A 77 15.06 -21.13 -12.67
N VAL A 78 14.37 -20.86 -13.78
CA VAL A 78 14.45 -19.55 -14.44
C VAL A 78 13.72 -18.51 -13.60
N LEU A 79 14.42 -17.42 -13.30
CA LEU A 79 14.03 -16.36 -12.37
C LEU A 79 13.71 -16.92 -10.98
N SER A 80 14.49 -17.87 -10.49
CA SER A 80 14.26 -18.46 -9.17
C SER A 80 14.37 -17.43 -8.04
N HIS A 81 13.30 -17.20 -7.30
CA HIS A 81 13.25 -16.31 -6.14
C HIS A 81 12.18 -16.78 -5.15
N THR A 82 12.16 -16.18 -3.95
CA THR A 82 11.02 -16.28 -3.04
C THR A 82 10.67 -14.87 -2.59
N THR A 83 9.48 -14.39 -2.95
CA THR A 83 8.88 -13.07 -2.67
C THR A 83 9.72 -11.87 -3.10
N ASN A 84 10.90 -11.67 -2.52
CA ASN A 84 11.86 -10.63 -2.84
C ASN A 84 13.24 -11.24 -3.18
N GLY A 85 13.51 -11.40 -4.48
CA GLY A 85 14.76 -11.99 -4.98
C GLY A 85 16.05 -11.19 -4.71
N PHE A 86 15.95 -9.95 -4.22
CA PHE A 86 17.11 -9.19 -3.78
C PHE A 86 17.46 -9.46 -2.31
N ALA A 87 16.44 -9.59 -1.47
CA ALA A 87 16.60 -9.66 -0.02
C ALA A 87 16.94 -11.07 0.47
N PHE A 88 16.34 -12.12 -0.10
CA PHE A 88 16.38 -13.46 0.47
C PHE A 88 17.17 -14.45 -0.37
N HIS A 89 18.04 -15.20 0.32
CA HIS A 89 18.67 -16.38 -0.22
C HIS A 89 17.79 -17.62 0.00
N GLU A 90 17.05 -17.67 1.12
CA GLU A 90 16.16 -18.77 1.44
C GLU A 90 15.06 -18.30 2.40
N VAL A 91 13.86 -18.84 2.22
CA VAL A 91 12.74 -18.70 3.16
C VAL A 91 12.35 -20.11 3.60
N ARG A 92 12.16 -20.31 4.91
CA ARG A 92 11.66 -21.57 5.48
C ARG A 92 10.40 -21.34 6.29
N VAL A 93 9.49 -22.31 6.25
CA VAL A 93 8.38 -22.40 7.19
C VAL A 93 8.50 -23.74 7.92
N ASN A 94 8.59 -23.70 9.25
CA ASN A 94 8.82 -24.88 10.09
C ASN A 94 10.04 -25.71 9.64
N GLY A 95 11.13 -25.01 9.27
CA GLY A 95 12.38 -25.62 8.79
C GLY A 95 12.34 -26.13 7.34
N VAL A 96 11.18 -26.14 6.68
CA VAL A 96 11.03 -26.56 5.28
C VAL A 96 11.30 -25.37 4.36
N PRO A 97 12.27 -25.43 3.43
CA PRO A 97 12.49 -24.33 2.51
C PRO A 97 11.39 -24.22 1.46
N CYS A 98 10.89 -23.00 1.27
CA CYS A 98 9.66 -22.72 0.55
C CYS A 98 9.88 -21.67 -0.56
N GLY A 99 9.30 -21.91 -1.73
CA GLY A 99 9.00 -20.88 -2.73
C GLY A 99 7.59 -20.31 -2.52
N GLU A 100 7.19 -19.36 -3.36
CA GLU A 100 5.84 -18.81 -3.30
C GLU A 100 4.75 -19.90 -3.39
N PRO A 101 4.85 -20.93 -4.26
CA PRO A 101 3.77 -21.92 -4.33
C PRO A 101 3.58 -22.72 -3.05
N ALA A 102 4.66 -23.03 -2.33
CA ALA A 102 4.58 -23.71 -1.05
C ALA A 102 3.86 -22.85 0.01
N ILE A 103 4.19 -21.55 0.06
CA ILE A 103 3.64 -20.60 1.03
C ILE A 103 2.14 -20.35 0.76
N TYR A 104 1.79 -19.97 -0.47
CA TYR A 104 0.41 -19.67 -0.80
C TYR A 104 -0.47 -20.92 -0.88
N GLY A 105 0.09 -22.07 -1.23
CA GLY A 105 -0.63 -23.34 -1.15
C GLY A 105 -0.90 -23.78 0.30
N ALA A 106 0.03 -23.53 1.22
CA ALA A 106 -0.18 -23.75 2.66
C ALA A 106 -1.27 -22.81 3.22
N TYR A 107 -1.28 -21.55 2.81
CA TYR A 107 -2.36 -20.60 3.12
C TYR A 107 -3.71 -21.03 2.54
N ALA A 108 -3.75 -21.45 1.27
CA ALA A 108 -4.96 -21.98 0.66
C ALA A 108 -5.50 -23.20 1.42
N ALA A 109 -4.61 -24.12 1.82
CA ALA A 109 -4.99 -25.28 2.61
C ALA A 109 -5.55 -24.91 4.00
N GLU A 110 -5.01 -23.87 4.65
CA GLU A 110 -5.58 -23.31 5.89
C GLU A 110 -7.01 -22.78 5.70
N LEU A 111 -7.32 -22.21 4.54
CA LEU A 111 -8.67 -21.78 4.16
C LEU A 111 -9.58 -22.94 3.69
N GLY A 112 -9.07 -24.17 3.65
CA GLY A 112 -9.80 -25.34 3.14
C GLY A 112 -9.84 -25.42 1.61
N VAL A 113 -9.01 -24.67 0.90
CA VAL A 113 -8.95 -24.62 -0.57
C VAL A 113 -7.76 -25.45 -1.09
N PRO A 114 -7.98 -26.51 -1.88
CA PRO A 114 -6.88 -27.31 -2.44
C PRO A 114 -6.18 -26.61 -3.59
N VAL A 115 -4.88 -26.88 -3.74
CA VAL A 115 -4.10 -26.47 -4.92
C VAL A 115 -4.42 -27.39 -6.09
N GLY A 116 -5.03 -26.84 -7.14
CA GLY A 116 -5.47 -27.58 -8.31
C GLY A 116 -4.42 -27.69 -9.41
N LEU A 117 -3.73 -26.58 -9.69
CA LEU A 117 -2.80 -26.47 -10.81
C LEU A 117 -1.63 -25.57 -10.44
N ILE A 118 -0.41 -26.01 -10.75
CA ILE A 118 0.80 -25.20 -10.74
C ILE A 118 1.41 -25.21 -12.13
N SER A 119 1.67 -24.05 -12.71
CA SER A 119 2.45 -23.94 -13.95
C SER A 119 3.72 -23.13 -13.74
N GLY A 120 4.79 -23.58 -14.39
CA GLY A 120 6.13 -23.08 -14.11
C GLY A 120 7.17 -23.73 -14.99
N ASP A 121 8.39 -23.81 -14.48
CA ASP A 121 9.45 -24.63 -15.10
C ASP A 121 9.56 -26.02 -14.46
N ASP A 122 10.48 -26.82 -14.98
CA ASP A 122 10.77 -28.17 -14.48
C ASP A 122 11.29 -28.18 -13.03
N ARG A 123 11.93 -27.09 -12.57
CA ARG A 123 12.40 -26.94 -11.18
C ARG A 123 11.25 -26.57 -10.25
N THR A 124 10.34 -25.69 -10.68
CA THR A 124 9.09 -25.38 -9.97
C THR A 124 8.26 -26.64 -9.73
N GLU A 125 8.12 -27.51 -10.74
CA GLU A 125 7.42 -28.79 -10.57
C GLU A 125 8.16 -29.70 -9.59
N ALA A 126 9.46 -29.92 -9.77
CA ALA A 126 10.23 -30.81 -8.91
C ALA A 126 10.19 -30.40 -7.43
N GLU A 127 10.19 -29.09 -7.17
CA GLU A 127 10.09 -28.53 -5.82
C GLU A 127 8.71 -28.75 -5.18
N ASN A 128 7.63 -28.53 -5.94
CA ASN A 128 6.28 -28.42 -5.38
C ASN A 128 5.44 -29.70 -5.49
N ARG A 129 5.80 -30.63 -6.39
CA ARG A 129 5.10 -31.92 -6.52
C ARG A 129 5.03 -32.74 -5.23
N PRO A 130 6.09 -32.81 -4.39
CA PRO A 130 6.00 -33.50 -3.11
C PRO A 130 5.06 -32.83 -2.10
N LEU A 131 4.87 -31.51 -2.22
CA LEU A 131 4.00 -30.72 -1.32
C LEU A 131 2.54 -30.77 -1.75
N PHE A 132 2.29 -30.85 -3.06
CA PHE A 132 0.95 -30.89 -3.65
C PHE A 132 0.82 -32.11 -4.58
N PRO A 133 0.80 -33.34 -4.05
CA PRO A 133 0.84 -34.56 -4.86
C PRO A 133 -0.37 -34.70 -5.79
N ASP A 134 -1.52 -34.16 -5.38
CA ASP A 134 -2.78 -34.25 -6.12
C ASP A 134 -2.96 -33.10 -7.13
N ALA A 135 -2.09 -32.07 -7.07
CA ALA A 135 -2.14 -30.95 -8.00
C ALA A 135 -1.70 -31.37 -9.41
N GLN A 136 -2.32 -30.75 -10.40
CA GLN A 136 -1.83 -30.81 -11.77
C GLN A 136 -0.59 -29.91 -11.94
N PHE A 137 0.36 -30.35 -12.75
CA PHE A 137 1.54 -29.56 -13.11
C PHE A 137 1.61 -29.36 -14.62
N ALA A 138 1.91 -28.12 -15.02
CA ALA A 138 2.14 -27.73 -16.40
C ALA A 138 3.52 -27.08 -16.55
N VAL A 139 4.51 -27.87 -16.98
CA VAL A 139 5.85 -27.38 -17.31
C VAL A 139 5.81 -26.73 -18.68
N VAL A 140 5.84 -25.39 -18.71
CA VAL A 140 5.78 -24.60 -19.94
C VAL A 140 7.16 -24.13 -20.39
N LYS A 141 8.19 -24.36 -19.58
CA LYS A 141 9.57 -24.00 -19.87
C LYS A 141 10.53 -24.94 -19.14
N HIS A 142 11.71 -25.20 -19.71
CA HIS A 142 12.76 -25.98 -19.04
C HIS A 142 13.94 -25.07 -18.74
N ALA A 143 14.33 -25.00 -17.46
CA ALA A 143 15.41 -24.15 -17.01
C ALA A 143 16.76 -24.62 -17.56
N MET A 144 17.51 -23.70 -18.17
CA MET A 144 18.92 -23.89 -18.56
C MET A 144 19.86 -23.06 -17.67
N GLY A 145 19.29 -22.15 -16.87
CA GLY A 145 19.94 -21.31 -15.89
C GLY A 145 18.95 -20.24 -15.39
N GLU A 146 19.39 -19.39 -14.48
CA GLU A 146 18.53 -18.38 -13.84
C GLU A 146 17.85 -17.43 -14.85
N ARG A 147 18.48 -17.15 -16.00
CA ARG A 147 17.95 -16.22 -17.01
C ARG A 147 17.74 -16.86 -18.38
N ALA A 148 17.86 -18.18 -18.48
CA ALA A 148 17.78 -18.90 -19.74
C ALA A 148 16.89 -20.13 -19.60
N ALA A 149 15.96 -20.31 -20.53
CA ALA A 149 15.08 -21.46 -20.56
C ALA A 149 14.72 -21.88 -21.98
N ARG A 150 14.54 -23.18 -22.19
CA ARG A 150 13.91 -23.72 -23.40
C ARG A 150 12.39 -23.65 -23.22
N GLN A 151 11.77 -22.70 -23.91
CA GLN A 151 10.31 -22.49 -23.86
C GLN A 151 9.56 -23.57 -24.65
N VAL A 152 8.43 -24.04 -24.10
CA VAL A 152 7.42 -24.73 -24.89
C VAL A 152 6.77 -23.68 -25.81
N SER A 153 6.50 -24.03 -27.08
CA SER A 153 5.86 -23.08 -27.99
C SER A 153 4.52 -22.62 -27.44
N VAL A 154 4.20 -21.34 -27.55
CA VAL A 154 3.00 -20.70 -26.98
C VAL A 154 1.72 -21.51 -27.21
N THR A 155 1.48 -22.01 -28.42
CA THR A 155 0.29 -22.84 -28.73
C THR A 155 0.22 -24.11 -27.90
N ARG A 156 1.34 -24.85 -27.80
CA ARG A 156 1.43 -26.08 -26.98
C ARG A 156 1.34 -25.77 -25.49
N ALA A 157 1.92 -24.66 -25.03
CA ALA A 157 1.81 -24.23 -23.64
C ALA A 157 0.36 -23.94 -23.26
N ARG A 158 -0.40 -23.22 -24.10
CA ARG A 158 -1.83 -22.96 -23.91
C ARG A 158 -2.65 -24.24 -23.89
N GLN A 159 -2.41 -25.15 -24.83
CA GLN A 159 -3.10 -26.44 -24.85
C GLN A 159 -2.84 -27.25 -23.56
N LEU A 160 -1.57 -27.35 -23.14
CA LEU A 160 -1.19 -28.03 -21.90
C LEU A 160 -1.87 -27.40 -20.67
N LEU A 161 -1.88 -26.08 -20.58
CA LEU A 161 -2.52 -25.34 -19.50
C LEU A 161 -4.02 -25.62 -19.42
N ARG A 162 -4.72 -25.57 -20.57
CA ARG A 162 -6.16 -25.88 -20.66
C ARG A 162 -6.45 -27.31 -20.20
N GLU A 163 -5.73 -28.29 -20.75
CA GLU A 163 -5.92 -29.71 -20.41
C GLU A 163 -5.68 -29.98 -18.92
N LYS A 164 -4.68 -29.33 -18.32
CA LYS A 164 -4.35 -29.48 -16.89
C LYS A 164 -5.37 -28.78 -16.00
N ALA A 165 -5.82 -27.59 -16.38
CA ALA A 165 -6.85 -26.86 -15.68
C ALA A 165 -8.19 -27.61 -15.68
N GLN A 166 -8.59 -28.18 -16.82
CA GLN A 166 -9.80 -29.00 -16.93
C GLN A 166 -9.76 -30.21 -15.99
N LYS A 167 -8.63 -30.92 -15.94
CA LYS A 167 -8.46 -32.06 -15.04
C LYS A 167 -8.47 -31.63 -13.57
N ALA A 168 -7.88 -30.48 -13.24
CA ALA A 168 -7.90 -29.94 -11.89
C ALA A 168 -9.35 -29.63 -11.45
N ALA A 169 -10.10 -28.89 -12.27
CA ALA A 169 -11.51 -28.57 -12.05
C ALA A 169 -12.39 -29.82 -11.90
N HIS A 170 -12.24 -30.79 -12.80
CA HIS A 170 -13.02 -32.02 -12.75
C HIS A 170 -12.80 -32.83 -11.45
N ASN A 171 -11.58 -32.76 -10.90
CA ASN A 171 -11.20 -33.51 -9.70
C ASN A 171 -11.36 -32.69 -8.41
N SER A 172 -11.83 -31.44 -8.46
CA SER A 172 -11.86 -30.55 -7.29
C SER A 172 -12.55 -31.18 -6.08
N ALA A 173 -13.69 -31.85 -6.30
CA ALA A 173 -14.50 -32.46 -5.26
C ALA A 173 -13.81 -33.61 -4.48
N ILE A 174 -12.73 -34.18 -5.03
CA ILE A 174 -11.96 -35.25 -4.37
C ILE A 174 -10.60 -34.77 -3.85
N LEU A 175 -10.23 -33.51 -4.08
CA LEU A 175 -9.03 -32.93 -3.50
C LEU A 175 -9.30 -32.53 -2.05
N ALA A 176 -8.55 -33.10 -1.12
CA ALA A 176 -8.64 -32.75 0.29
C ALA A 176 -7.34 -32.05 0.71
N PRO A 177 -7.35 -30.71 0.92
CA PRO A 177 -6.17 -30.04 1.43
C PRO A 177 -5.90 -30.53 2.86
N VAL A 178 -4.63 -30.82 3.16
CA VAL A 178 -4.18 -31.05 4.53
C VAL A 178 -3.63 -29.73 5.04
N PRO A 179 -4.38 -28.97 5.87
CA PRO A 179 -3.87 -27.73 6.41
C PRO A 179 -2.64 -28.02 7.26
N PRO A 180 -1.58 -27.21 7.12
CA PRO A 180 -0.41 -27.40 7.95
C PRO A 180 -0.78 -27.08 9.41
N LYS A 181 -0.22 -27.82 10.37
CA LYS A 181 -0.53 -27.63 11.80
C LYS A 181 0.43 -26.58 12.37
N GLY A 182 -0.14 -25.48 12.86
CA GLY A 182 0.59 -24.47 13.62
C GLY A 182 1.00 -24.95 15.03
N PRO A 183 1.75 -24.12 15.79
CA PRO A 183 2.25 -22.80 15.39
C PRO A 183 3.31 -22.90 14.28
N PHE A 184 3.49 -21.80 13.55
CA PHE A 184 4.44 -21.68 12.46
C PHE A 184 5.67 -20.89 12.89
N ARG A 185 6.81 -21.23 12.32
CA ARG A 185 8.03 -20.42 12.39
C ARG A 185 8.50 -20.12 10.98
N ALA A 186 8.42 -18.84 10.59
CA ALA A 186 8.91 -18.36 9.31
C ALA A 186 10.36 -17.86 9.48
N GLU A 187 11.31 -18.48 8.79
CA GLU A 187 12.74 -18.14 8.86
C GLU A 187 13.22 -17.58 7.52
N PHE A 188 14.05 -16.55 7.58
CA PHE A 188 14.50 -15.76 6.45
C PHE A 188 16.01 -15.67 6.46
N THR A 189 16.66 -16.45 5.60
CA THR A 189 18.09 -16.29 5.36
C THR A 189 18.27 -15.22 4.29
N VAL A 190 18.84 -14.09 4.68
CA VAL A 190 19.03 -12.93 3.82
C VAL A 190 20.31 -12.99 2.99
N SER A 191 20.43 -12.15 1.98
CA SER A 191 21.59 -12.09 1.09
C SER A 191 22.82 -11.40 1.72
N ARG A 192 22.64 -10.60 2.79
CA ARG A 192 23.71 -9.85 3.47
C ARG A 192 23.46 -9.77 4.97
N ALA A 193 24.50 -9.87 5.80
CA ALA A 193 24.38 -9.83 7.26
C ALA A 193 23.68 -8.55 7.77
N VAL A 194 23.94 -7.40 7.11
CA VAL A 194 23.29 -6.12 7.44
C VAL A 194 21.76 -6.18 7.30
N LEU A 195 21.23 -7.00 6.37
CA LEU A 195 19.78 -7.19 6.25
C LEU A 195 19.24 -7.97 7.45
N ALA A 196 19.98 -8.95 7.98
CA ALA A 196 19.58 -9.68 9.18
C ALA A 196 19.64 -8.78 10.42
N ASP A 197 20.62 -7.87 10.49
CA ASP A 197 20.67 -6.82 11.53
C ASP A 197 19.45 -5.92 11.45
N GLN A 198 19.08 -5.49 10.25
CA GLN A 198 17.90 -4.66 10.00
C GLN A 198 16.59 -5.39 10.33
N PHE A 199 16.40 -6.64 9.90
CA PHE A 199 15.17 -7.36 10.20
C PHE A 199 15.06 -7.76 11.68
N ALA A 200 16.17 -8.01 12.37
CA ALA A 200 16.14 -8.41 13.78
C ALA A 200 15.69 -7.31 14.74
N VAL A 201 15.65 -6.05 14.30
CA VAL A 201 15.11 -4.95 15.12
C VAL A 201 13.59 -4.87 15.10
N LEU A 202 12.91 -5.63 14.23
CA LEU A 202 11.46 -5.68 14.10
C LEU A 202 10.89 -6.62 15.16
N PRO A 203 10.18 -6.22 16.22
CA PRO A 203 9.39 -7.14 17.03
C PRO A 203 8.29 -7.81 16.18
N PRO A 204 8.05 -9.13 16.30
CA PRO A 204 8.64 -10.11 17.22
C PRO A 204 9.82 -10.92 16.62
N ALA A 205 10.61 -10.36 15.70
CA ALA A 205 11.72 -11.05 15.05
C ALA A 205 12.74 -11.62 16.04
N ILE A 206 13.21 -12.83 15.74
CA ILE A 206 14.19 -13.58 16.49
C ILE A 206 15.42 -13.70 15.59
N ARG A 207 16.56 -13.11 16.00
CA ARG A 207 17.83 -13.36 15.33
C ARG A 207 18.26 -14.81 15.57
N VAL A 208 18.32 -15.61 14.52
CA VAL A 208 18.72 -17.03 14.59
C VAL A 208 20.24 -17.16 14.46
N ASP A 209 20.81 -16.49 13.47
CA ASP A 209 22.24 -16.49 13.17
C ASP A 209 22.62 -15.19 12.43
N PRO A 210 23.89 -14.90 12.09
CA PRO A 210 24.28 -13.66 11.43
C PRO A 210 23.55 -13.31 10.13
N MET A 211 22.95 -14.28 9.46
CA MET A 211 22.26 -14.15 8.18
C MET A 211 20.77 -14.52 8.25
N THR A 212 20.25 -14.97 9.39
CA THR A 212 18.89 -15.51 9.49
C THR A 212 18.08 -14.86 10.60
N VAL A 213 16.87 -14.42 10.28
CA VAL A 213 15.85 -13.98 11.24
C VAL A 213 14.62 -14.87 11.17
N ALA A 214 13.89 -14.99 12.28
CA ALA A 214 12.69 -15.81 12.37
C ALA A 214 11.53 -15.05 13.00
N PHE A 215 10.31 -15.42 12.63
CA PHE A 215 9.07 -14.94 13.24
C PHE A 215 8.23 -16.14 13.63
N ASP A 216 7.77 -16.17 14.86
CA ASP A 216 6.76 -17.15 15.28
C ASP A 216 5.37 -16.60 14.91
N CYS A 217 4.58 -17.41 14.21
CA CYS A 217 3.27 -17.03 13.66
C CYS A 217 2.22 -18.05 14.12
N ALA A 218 1.02 -17.60 14.48
CA ALA A 218 -0.07 -18.47 14.88
C ALA A 218 -0.71 -19.16 13.68
N THR A 219 -0.75 -18.48 12.53
CA THR A 219 -1.42 -18.93 11.30
C THR A 219 -0.54 -18.74 10.06
N MET A 220 -0.87 -19.42 8.95
CA MET A 220 -0.25 -19.19 7.66
C MET A 220 -0.64 -17.84 7.06
N ASP A 221 -1.81 -17.27 7.39
CA ASP A 221 -2.14 -15.87 7.07
C ASP A 221 -1.11 -14.91 7.69
N GLU A 222 -0.77 -15.11 8.97
CA GLU A 222 0.23 -14.29 9.65
C GLU A 222 1.65 -14.50 9.09
N ALA A 223 2.03 -15.75 8.79
CA ALA A 223 3.32 -16.04 8.16
C ALA A 223 3.41 -15.38 6.77
N GLY A 224 2.35 -15.51 5.97
CA GLY A 224 2.20 -14.87 4.66
C GLY A 224 2.19 -13.34 4.73
N LEU A 225 1.48 -12.75 5.69
CA LEU A 225 1.50 -11.29 5.91
C LEU A 225 2.85 -10.81 6.43
N THR A 226 3.56 -11.60 7.23
CA THR A 226 4.92 -11.29 7.68
C THR A 226 5.88 -11.28 6.49
N LEU A 227 5.75 -12.24 5.57
CA LEU A 227 6.44 -12.25 4.27
C LEU A 227 6.14 -11.01 3.40
N LEU A 228 4.96 -10.40 3.57
CA LEU A 228 4.49 -9.25 2.78
C LEU A 228 4.72 -7.89 3.44
N ARG A 229 4.80 -7.85 4.77
CA ARG A 229 5.24 -6.68 5.54
C ARG A 229 6.74 -6.40 5.37
N GLN A 230 7.44 -7.22 4.57
CA GLN A 230 8.87 -7.08 4.29
C GLN A 230 9.13 -6.10 3.14
N GLY A 231 9.74 -4.95 3.46
CA GLY A 231 10.48 -4.15 2.49
C GLY A 231 9.66 -3.47 1.40
N ALA A 232 8.34 -3.29 1.57
CA ALA A 232 7.62 -2.32 0.75
C ALA A 232 8.23 -0.94 1.00
N PRO A 233 8.67 -0.21 -0.03
CA PRO A 233 9.25 1.12 0.15
C PRO A 233 8.27 2.01 0.93
N ALA A 234 8.79 2.85 1.83
CA ALA A 234 7.96 3.74 2.64
C ALA A 234 6.98 4.55 1.76
N LEU A 235 7.43 4.97 0.57
CA LEU A 235 6.64 5.66 -0.43
C LEU A 235 5.41 4.88 -0.91
N ASP A 236 5.55 3.57 -1.14
CA ASP A 236 4.44 2.69 -1.55
C ASP A 236 3.41 2.59 -0.40
N ALA A 237 3.89 2.47 0.84
CA ALA A 237 3.03 2.36 2.01
C ALA A 237 2.18 3.63 2.23
N VAL A 238 2.82 4.81 2.25
CA VAL A 238 2.09 6.08 2.46
C VAL A 238 1.13 6.39 1.32
N THR A 239 1.51 6.09 0.08
CA THR A 239 0.63 6.28 -1.10
C THR A 239 -0.64 5.45 -0.94
N ALA A 240 -0.50 4.17 -0.60
CA ALA A 240 -1.64 3.27 -0.44
C ALA A 240 -2.54 3.63 0.74
N SER A 241 -1.95 4.02 1.87
CA SER A 241 -2.72 4.51 3.03
C SER A 241 -3.57 5.72 2.66
N VAL A 242 -3.00 6.68 1.93
CA VAL A 242 -3.76 7.86 1.49
C VAL A 242 -4.81 7.52 0.45
N MET A 243 -4.54 6.61 -0.51
CA MET A 243 -5.55 6.15 -1.47
C MET A 243 -6.78 5.56 -0.77
N ALA A 244 -6.58 4.75 0.27
CA ALA A 244 -7.68 4.18 1.05
C ALA A 244 -8.52 5.26 1.74
N LEU A 245 -7.87 6.32 2.25
CA LEU A 245 -8.55 7.46 2.85
C LEU A 245 -9.23 8.36 1.81
N GLU A 246 -8.70 8.45 0.60
CA GLU A 246 -9.31 9.17 -0.53
C GLU A 246 -10.55 8.46 -1.10
N ASP A 247 -10.67 7.15 -0.95
CA ASP A 247 -11.87 6.40 -1.37
C ASP A 247 -13.00 6.42 -0.33
N ASP A 248 -12.66 6.72 0.93
CA ASP A 248 -13.61 6.73 2.04
C ASP A 248 -14.32 8.10 2.15
N PRO A 249 -15.65 8.15 1.89
CA PRO A 249 -16.44 9.39 1.86
C PRO A 249 -16.49 10.17 3.18
N LEU A 250 -16.02 9.58 4.30
CA LEU A 250 -15.94 10.25 5.59
C LEU A 250 -14.83 11.29 5.64
N PHE A 251 -13.75 11.10 4.87
CA PHE A 251 -12.59 11.98 4.90
C PHE A 251 -12.69 13.09 3.85
N ASN A 252 -11.96 14.19 4.05
CA ASN A 252 -11.96 15.33 3.13
C ASN A 252 -10.78 15.23 2.17
N ALA A 253 -10.77 14.19 1.35
CA ALA A 253 -9.85 13.97 0.24
C ALA A 253 -10.50 12.98 -0.74
N GLY A 254 -10.21 13.07 -2.04
CA GLY A 254 -10.86 12.22 -3.04
C GLY A 254 -12.39 12.23 -2.89
N ARG A 255 -13.00 11.04 -2.79
CA ARG A 255 -14.42 10.87 -2.46
C ARG A 255 -14.67 11.39 -1.04
N GLY A 256 -15.49 12.43 -0.92
CA GLY A 256 -15.71 13.13 0.36
C GLY A 256 -15.02 14.49 0.44
N ALA A 257 -14.31 14.92 -0.62
CA ALA A 257 -13.75 16.26 -0.72
C ALA A 257 -14.81 17.36 -0.51
N VAL A 258 -14.43 18.40 0.23
CA VAL A 258 -15.28 19.59 0.41
C VAL A 258 -15.47 20.35 -0.89
N PHE A 259 -16.47 21.23 -0.90
CA PHE A 259 -16.78 22.11 -2.01
C PHE A 259 -16.12 23.48 -1.86
N THR A 260 -15.74 24.07 -3.00
CA THR A 260 -15.43 25.50 -3.13
C THR A 260 -16.68 26.36 -2.93
N SER A 261 -16.52 27.68 -2.84
CA SER A 261 -17.65 28.62 -2.82
C SER A 261 -18.55 28.55 -4.05
N ASP A 262 -18.03 28.01 -5.15
CA ASP A 262 -18.73 27.90 -6.44
C ASP A 262 -19.42 26.53 -6.59
N GLY A 263 -19.38 25.69 -5.55
CA GLY A 263 -19.98 24.36 -5.56
C GLY A 263 -19.22 23.35 -6.40
N THR A 264 -17.94 23.60 -6.69
CA THR A 264 -17.02 22.70 -7.39
C THR A 264 -16.07 22.00 -6.43
N HIS A 265 -15.29 21.03 -6.92
CA HIS A 265 -14.20 20.39 -6.20
C HIS A 265 -12.85 20.83 -6.76
N GLU A 266 -11.89 21.04 -5.85
CA GLU A 266 -10.50 21.33 -6.17
C GLU A 266 -9.67 20.62 -5.11
N MET A 267 -8.89 19.62 -5.51
CA MET A 267 -8.11 18.79 -4.61
C MET A 267 -6.62 19.09 -4.76
N ASP A 268 -5.94 18.96 -3.63
CA ASP A 268 -4.50 19.16 -3.51
C ASP A 268 -3.89 17.88 -2.92
N ALA A 269 -2.72 17.47 -3.40
CA ALA A 269 -1.98 16.35 -2.82
C ALA A 269 -0.47 16.47 -3.07
N ALA A 270 0.32 15.89 -2.18
CA ALA A 270 1.76 15.72 -2.36
C ALA A 270 2.25 14.37 -1.85
N VAL A 271 3.36 13.92 -2.41
CA VAL A 271 4.18 12.82 -1.91
C VAL A 271 5.64 13.25 -1.87
N MET A 272 6.40 12.73 -0.91
CA MET A 272 7.84 12.94 -0.80
C MET A 272 8.51 11.69 -0.25
N GLU A 273 9.62 11.29 -0.87
CA GLU A 273 10.51 10.23 -0.37
C GLU A 273 11.80 10.86 0.20
N GLY A 274 12.33 10.29 1.27
CA GLY A 274 13.37 10.91 2.09
C GLY A 274 14.82 10.67 1.63
N THR A 275 15.09 9.70 0.75
CA THR A 275 16.46 9.31 0.35
C THR A 275 17.12 10.36 -0.54
N THR A 276 16.39 10.81 -1.56
CA THR A 276 16.83 11.83 -2.53
C THR A 276 16.01 13.10 -2.44
N ARG A 277 15.01 13.13 -1.54
CA ARG A 277 14.02 14.20 -1.42
C ARG A 277 13.19 14.36 -2.70
N ALA A 278 13.07 13.30 -3.49
CA ALA A 278 12.19 13.31 -4.65
C ALA A 278 10.75 13.51 -4.18
N CYS A 279 10.04 14.40 -4.85
CA CYS A 279 8.70 14.79 -4.47
C CYS A 279 7.86 15.15 -5.70
N GLY A 280 6.55 15.04 -5.53
CA GLY A 280 5.57 15.39 -6.53
C GLY A 280 4.30 15.90 -5.87
N ALA A 281 3.65 16.86 -6.52
CA ALA A 281 2.47 17.53 -6.01
C ALA A 281 1.53 17.96 -7.13
N ILE A 282 0.24 17.97 -6.81
CA ILE A 282 -0.82 18.56 -7.62
C ILE A 282 -1.60 19.56 -6.76
N ALA A 283 -2.05 20.65 -7.38
CA ALA A 283 -2.84 21.66 -6.70
C ALA A 283 -4.04 22.14 -7.54
N GLY A 284 -5.19 22.28 -6.89
CA GLY A 284 -6.39 22.89 -7.44
C GLY A 284 -6.96 22.13 -8.63
N ILE A 285 -6.97 20.79 -8.60
CA ILE A 285 -7.52 19.97 -9.69
C ILE A 285 -8.70 19.11 -9.26
N CYS A 286 -9.57 18.81 -10.22
CA CYS A 286 -10.61 17.79 -10.11
C CYS A 286 -10.39 16.74 -11.19
N GLY A 287 -10.78 15.50 -10.94
CA GLY A 287 -10.72 14.45 -11.95
C GLY A 287 -10.07 13.17 -11.45
N PRO A 288 -8.79 13.16 -11.03
CA PRO A 288 -8.17 11.92 -10.58
C PRO A 288 -8.94 11.33 -9.40
N ARG A 289 -9.30 10.04 -9.48
CA ARG A 289 -9.92 9.31 -8.36
C ARG A 289 -9.06 9.46 -7.09
N HIS A 290 -7.75 9.33 -7.29
CA HIS A 290 -6.74 9.41 -6.23
C HIS A 290 -5.75 10.56 -6.50
N PRO A 291 -5.99 11.77 -5.96
CA PRO A 291 -5.04 12.88 -6.03
C PRO A 291 -3.60 12.51 -5.60
N VAL A 292 -3.42 11.61 -4.62
CA VAL A 292 -2.08 11.15 -4.20
C VAL A 292 -1.34 10.40 -5.31
N LEU A 293 -2.03 9.62 -6.15
CA LEU A 293 -1.41 8.98 -7.32
C LEU A 293 -1.05 10.00 -8.40
N ALA A 294 -1.83 11.07 -8.54
CA ALA A 294 -1.49 12.18 -9.41
C ALA A 294 -0.20 12.89 -8.93
N ALA A 295 -0.08 13.16 -7.63
CA ALA A 295 1.14 13.69 -7.03
C ALA A 295 2.34 12.76 -7.26
N ARG A 296 2.16 11.44 -7.08
CA ARG A 296 3.22 10.45 -7.37
C ARG A 296 3.59 10.39 -8.84
N ALA A 297 2.63 10.47 -9.75
CA ALA A 297 2.91 10.52 -11.18
C ALA A 297 3.70 11.78 -11.57
N VAL A 298 3.42 12.93 -10.93
CA VAL A 298 4.23 14.14 -11.11
C VAL A 298 5.70 13.86 -10.75
N MET A 299 5.95 13.28 -9.57
CA MET A 299 7.30 12.92 -9.12
C MET A 299 8.02 11.98 -10.11
N GLU A 300 7.34 10.93 -10.57
CA GLU A 300 7.96 9.83 -11.31
C GLU A 300 8.02 10.05 -12.83
N GLN A 301 7.10 10.84 -13.40
CA GLN A 301 6.86 10.87 -14.85
C GLN A 301 6.88 12.27 -15.48
N SER A 302 6.92 13.35 -14.70
CA SER A 302 6.82 14.72 -15.25
C SER A 302 8.14 15.47 -15.40
N GLY A 303 9.18 15.10 -14.63
CA GLY A 303 10.40 15.91 -14.50
C GLY A 303 10.22 17.22 -13.73
N HIS A 304 9.08 17.38 -13.04
CA HIS A 304 8.72 18.54 -12.24
C HIS A 304 8.27 18.13 -10.84
N VAL A 305 8.24 19.08 -9.90
CA VAL A 305 7.81 18.84 -8.51
C VAL A 305 6.33 19.14 -8.31
N LEU A 306 5.78 20.18 -8.94
CA LEU A 306 4.41 20.62 -8.70
C LEU A 306 3.74 21.04 -10.01
N LEU A 307 2.56 20.46 -10.28
CA LEU A 307 1.67 20.91 -11.37
C LEU A 307 0.37 21.43 -10.77
N ALA A 308 -0.27 22.41 -11.42
CA ALA A 308 -1.53 22.98 -10.95
C ALA A 308 -2.53 23.23 -12.07
N GLY A 309 -3.81 23.28 -11.70
CA GLY A 309 -4.92 23.64 -12.57
C GLY A 309 -5.06 22.74 -13.80
N GLU A 310 -5.50 23.31 -14.92
CA GLU A 310 -5.85 22.54 -16.12
C GLU A 310 -4.66 21.75 -16.70
N GLY A 311 -3.44 22.29 -16.58
CA GLY A 311 -2.22 21.58 -17.02
C GLY A 311 -1.98 20.29 -16.24
N ALA A 312 -2.18 20.32 -14.92
CA ALA A 312 -2.10 19.13 -14.08
C ALA A 312 -3.20 18.11 -14.41
N ALA A 313 -4.43 18.55 -14.64
CA ALA A 313 -5.53 17.65 -15.01
C ALA A 313 -5.26 16.94 -16.34
N ARG A 314 -4.75 17.66 -17.36
CA ARG A 314 -4.36 17.05 -18.64
C ARG A 314 -3.19 16.09 -18.49
N PHE A 315 -2.20 16.43 -17.65
CA PHE A 315 -1.10 15.51 -17.33
C PHE A 315 -1.63 14.21 -16.73
N CYS A 316 -2.51 14.28 -15.73
CA CYS A 316 -3.10 13.10 -15.08
C CYS A 316 -3.80 12.17 -16.08
N ALA A 317 -4.61 12.75 -16.98
CA ALA A 317 -5.25 11.98 -18.04
C ALA A 317 -4.24 11.37 -19.02
N SER A 318 -3.17 12.09 -19.36
CA SER A 318 -2.14 11.63 -20.30
C SER A 318 -1.31 10.45 -19.80
N VAL A 319 -1.14 10.32 -18.47
CA VAL A 319 -0.43 9.19 -17.83
C VAL A 319 -1.38 8.04 -17.46
N GLY A 320 -2.65 8.10 -17.88
CA GLY A 320 -3.60 7.00 -17.73
C GLY A 320 -4.17 6.82 -16.33
N LEU A 321 -4.20 7.86 -15.49
CA LEU A 321 -4.88 7.79 -14.19
C LEU A 321 -6.39 7.65 -14.36
N GLU A 322 -7.04 6.91 -13.45
CA GLU A 322 -8.50 6.82 -13.41
C GLU A 322 -9.09 8.19 -13.07
N MET A 323 -9.95 8.70 -13.96
CA MET A 323 -10.59 10.00 -13.83
C MET A 323 -12.08 9.82 -13.54
N MET A 324 -12.57 10.46 -12.49
CA MET A 324 -13.96 10.45 -12.05
C MET A 324 -14.68 11.76 -12.40
N PRO A 325 -16.00 11.70 -12.65
CA PRO A 325 -16.80 12.90 -12.84
C PRO A 325 -16.90 13.71 -11.53
N PRO A 326 -17.06 15.05 -11.59
CA PRO A 326 -17.14 15.90 -10.40
C PRO A 326 -18.15 15.44 -9.33
N ASP A 327 -19.31 14.93 -9.73
CA ASP A 327 -20.36 14.48 -8.82
C ASP A 327 -19.97 13.25 -7.99
N TRP A 328 -18.95 12.49 -8.40
CA TRP A 328 -18.46 11.35 -7.63
C TRP A 328 -17.77 11.75 -6.33
N PHE A 329 -17.11 12.92 -6.32
CA PHE A 329 -16.34 13.41 -5.17
C PHE A 329 -17.23 13.97 -4.06
N GLY A 330 -18.38 14.54 -4.43
CA GLY A 330 -19.29 15.18 -3.49
C GLY A 330 -20.15 14.18 -2.72
N THR A 331 -20.42 14.48 -1.44
CA THR A 331 -21.41 13.75 -0.63
C THR A 331 -22.54 14.69 -0.19
N PRO A 332 -23.74 14.16 0.14
CA PRO A 332 -24.82 14.98 0.69
C PRO A 332 -24.37 15.79 1.91
N ALA A 333 -23.66 15.17 2.85
CA ALA A 333 -23.15 15.84 4.05
C ALA A 333 -22.18 17.00 3.73
N ARG A 334 -21.29 16.84 2.73
CA ARG A 334 -20.40 17.92 2.30
C ARG A 334 -21.14 19.06 1.61
N ARG A 335 -22.23 18.74 0.90
CA ARG A 335 -23.09 19.75 0.25
C ARG A 335 -23.88 20.56 1.28
N GLU A 336 -24.45 19.89 2.28
CA GLU A 336 -25.11 20.56 3.41
C GLU A 336 -24.13 21.48 4.17
N ALA A 337 -22.88 21.03 4.38
CA ALA A 337 -21.84 21.85 5.01
C ALA A 337 -21.50 23.10 4.19
N LEU A 338 -21.45 23.00 2.86
CA LEU A 338 -21.28 24.15 1.96
C LEU A 338 -22.44 25.15 2.11
N GLU A 339 -23.67 24.66 2.03
CA GLU A 339 -24.87 25.50 2.11
C GLU A 339 -24.96 26.24 3.45
N ALA A 340 -24.68 25.54 4.55
CA ALA A 340 -24.63 26.13 5.89
C ALA A 340 -23.56 27.23 6.01
N GLU A 341 -22.37 27.00 5.43
CA GLU A 341 -21.29 28.00 5.43
C GLU A 341 -21.59 29.21 4.56
N LEU A 342 -22.17 29.00 3.37
CA LEU A 342 -22.60 30.10 2.49
C LEU A 342 -23.71 30.93 3.14
N GLU A 343 -24.66 30.30 3.81
CA GLU A 343 -25.72 31.00 4.54
C GLU A 343 -25.17 31.80 5.73
N ARG A 344 -24.21 31.23 6.49
CA ARG A 344 -23.50 31.95 7.56
C ARG A 344 -22.84 33.23 7.03
N ARG A 345 -22.11 33.12 5.90
CA ARG A 345 -21.46 34.26 5.24
C ARG A 345 -22.46 35.30 4.74
N ARG A 346 -23.57 34.88 4.11
CA ARG A 346 -24.64 35.79 3.65
C ARG A 346 -25.27 36.58 4.79
N ARG A 347 -25.44 35.97 5.96
CA ARG A 347 -25.95 36.63 7.18
C ARG A 347 -24.91 37.49 7.89
N ASN A 348 -23.69 37.59 7.38
CA ASN A 348 -22.55 38.26 8.03
C ASN A 348 -22.33 37.79 9.48
N LEU A 349 -22.64 36.51 9.76
CA LEU A 349 -22.38 35.95 11.08
C LEU A 349 -20.87 35.76 11.25
N PRO A 350 -20.33 35.99 12.47
CA PRO A 350 -18.92 35.72 12.74
C PRO A 350 -18.60 34.24 12.49
N ASP A 351 -17.32 33.95 12.26
CA ASP A 351 -16.83 32.58 12.29
C ASP A 351 -17.15 32.01 13.67
N ASP A 352 -17.83 30.86 13.72
CA ASP A 352 -18.15 30.19 14.99
C ASP A 352 -16.90 29.61 15.66
N GLY A 353 -15.76 29.68 14.96
CA GLY A 353 -14.48 29.21 15.43
C GLY A 353 -14.39 27.69 15.40
N ASP A 354 -15.35 27.00 14.76
CA ASP A 354 -15.36 25.55 14.66
C ASP A 354 -14.18 25.10 13.78
N PRO A 355 -13.14 24.48 14.37
CA PRO A 355 -11.97 24.06 13.63
C PRO A 355 -12.33 22.98 12.59
N ALA A 356 -13.41 22.21 12.80
CA ALA A 356 -13.85 21.15 11.89
C ALA A 356 -14.16 21.66 10.46
N ARG A 357 -14.54 22.94 10.29
CA ARG A 357 -14.77 23.55 8.97
C ARG A 357 -13.48 23.80 8.18
N LYS A 358 -12.35 23.81 8.88
CA LYS A 358 -11.02 24.15 8.38
C LYS A 358 -10.07 22.94 8.40
N HIS A 359 -10.56 21.79 8.85
CA HIS A 359 -9.82 20.54 9.05
C HIS A 359 -10.40 19.42 8.16
N GLY A 360 -9.67 18.30 8.08
CA GLY A 360 -10.13 17.10 7.36
C GLY A 360 -9.17 16.58 6.28
N THR A 361 -8.03 17.24 6.09
CA THR A 361 -6.90 16.71 5.32
C THR A 361 -6.52 15.33 5.86
N VAL A 362 -6.21 14.42 4.94
CA VAL A 362 -5.70 13.08 5.24
C VAL A 362 -4.21 13.01 4.92
N GLY A 363 -3.51 12.08 5.56
CA GLY A 363 -2.13 11.83 5.23
C GLY A 363 -1.55 10.64 5.96
N ALA A 364 -0.38 10.23 5.51
CA ALA A 364 0.35 9.09 6.04
C ALA A 364 1.85 9.37 6.02
N VAL A 365 2.54 8.78 6.99
CA VAL A 365 4.01 8.78 7.08
C VAL A 365 4.47 7.37 7.39
N ALA A 366 5.62 6.98 6.84
CA ALA A 366 6.19 5.68 7.09
C ALA A 366 7.71 5.76 7.18
N CYS A 367 8.27 4.92 8.04
CA CYS A 367 9.66 4.52 8.01
C CYS A 367 9.65 3.05 7.57
N ASP A 368 10.27 2.73 6.44
CA ASP A 368 10.40 1.34 6.03
C ASP A 368 11.55 0.63 6.75
N VAL A 369 11.68 -0.66 6.47
CA VAL A 369 12.68 -1.54 7.08
C VAL A 369 14.12 -1.17 6.71
N HIS A 370 14.33 -0.36 5.68
CA HIS A 370 15.64 0.15 5.28
C HIS A 370 15.98 1.48 6.00
N GLY A 371 15.06 2.01 6.79
CA GLY A 371 15.17 3.31 7.43
C GLY A 371 14.83 4.46 6.49
N HIS A 372 14.24 4.18 5.33
CA HIS A 372 13.80 5.22 4.40
C HIS A 372 12.47 5.77 4.84
N LEU A 373 12.34 7.08 4.74
CA LEU A 373 11.18 7.84 5.17
C LEU A 373 10.36 8.26 3.96
N ALA A 374 9.04 8.30 4.12
CA ALA A 374 8.15 8.90 3.13
C ALA A 374 6.94 9.53 3.79
N ALA A 375 6.39 10.54 3.12
CA ALA A 375 5.17 11.22 3.52
C ALA A 375 4.24 11.39 2.32
N ALA A 376 2.94 11.32 2.58
CA ALA A 376 1.90 11.65 1.62
C ALA A 376 0.77 12.41 2.32
N THR A 377 0.23 13.42 1.65
CA THR A 377 -0.88 14.25 2.17
C THR A 377 -1.85 14.56 1.04
N SER A 378 -3.16 14.50 1.31
CA SER A 378 -4.21 14.80 0.34
C SER A 378 -5.39 15.51 0.98
N THR A 379 -6.02 16.44 0.24
CA THR A 379 -7.12 17.24 0.77
C THR A 379 -8.06 17.78 -0.31
N GLY A 380 -9.35 17.96 0.02
CA GLY A 380 -10.26 18.85 -0.70
C GLY A 380 -10.10 20.33 -0.33
N GLY A 381 -9.31 20.62 0.71
CA GLY A 381 -9.11 21.96 1.25
C GLY A 381 -10.15 22.32 2.31
N MET A 382 -10.66 23.56 2.28
CA MET A 382 -11.62 24.07 3.26
C MET A 382 -13.01 24.23 2.65
N THR A 383 -14.06 23.98 3.43
CA THR A 383 -15.44 24.20 2.99
C THR A 383 -15.63 25.67 2.58
N ALA A 384 -16.24 25.85 1.41
CA ALA A 384 -16.44 27.15 0.77
C ALA A 384 -15.13 27.95 0.57
N LYS A 385 -14.01 27.26 0.34
CA LYS A 385 -12.77 27.94 -0.09
C LYS A 385 -13.01 28.71 -1.39
N ARG A 386 -12.29 29.82 -1.57
CA ARG A 386 -12.27 30.52 -2.85
C ARG A 386 -11.67 29.58 -3.92
N PRO A 387 -12.27 29.45 -5.11
CA PRO A 387 -11.67 28.70 -6.21
C PRO A 387 -10.23 29.15 -6.47
N GLY A 388 -9.34 28.18 -6.68
CA GLY A 388 -7.91 28.38 -6.82
C GLY A 388 -7.15 28.58 -5.49
N ARG A 389 -7.82 28.49 -4.32
CA ARG A 389 -7.12 28.49 -3.02
C ARG A 389 -6.38 27.16 -2.85
N VAL A 390 -5.08 27.27 -2.67
CA VAL A 390 -4.17 26.15 -2.38
C VAL A 390 -3.79 26.15 -0.91
N GLY A 391 -3.92 24.99 -0.27
CA GLY A 391 -3.54 24.77 1.13
C GLY A 391 -2.07 24.40 1.31
N ASP A 392 -1.73 23.90 2.51
CA ASP A 392 -0.39 23.43 2.86
C ASP A 392 -0.06 22.05 2.28
N SER A 393 -1.07 21.22 2.04
CA SER A 393 -0.90 19.83 1.61
C SER A 393 -0.04 19.63 0.35
N PRO A 394 -0.15 20.44 -0.73
CA PRO A 394 0.70 20.27 -1.90
C PRO A 394 2.03 21.05 -1.80
N VAL A 395 2.26 21.79 -0.71
CA VAL A 395 3.43 22.64 -0.53
C VAL A 395 4.48 21.88 0.27
N ILE A 396 5.49 21.36 -0.44
CA ILE A 396 6.62 20.63 0.16
C ILE A 396 7.32 21.52 1.20
N GLY A 397 7.48 20.99 2.41
CA GLY A 397 8.06 21.70 3.55
C GLY A 397 7.05 22.46 4.40
N ALA A 398 5.77 22.52 3.98
CA ALA A 398 4.68 23.00 4.82
C ALA A 398 3.84 21.83 5.35
N GLY A 399 2.98 21.26 4.50
CA GLY A 399 2.06 20.18 4.89
C GLY A 399 2.63 18.77 4.70
N THR A 400 3.58 18.59 3.78
CA THR A 400 4.21 17.30 3.47
C THR A 400 5.73 17.45 3.47
N TRP A 401 6.42 16.57 4.18
CA TRP A 401 7.88 16.56 4.22
C TRP A 401 8.42 15.16 4.52
N ALA A 402 9.53 14.77 3.88
CA ALA A 402 10.29 13.58 4.24
C ALA A 402 11.79 13.79 3.98
N ASP A 403 12.62 13.43 4.95
CA ASP A 403 14.08 13.47 4.85
C ASP A 403 14.67 12.35 5.71
N ASP A 404 15.42 11.43 5.10
CA ASP A 404 16.02 10.26 5.77
C ASP A 404 16.99 10.65 6.91
N GLU A 405 17.50 11.88 6.89
CA GLU A 405 18.35 12.40 7.96
C GLU A 405 17.56 12.72 9.24
N THR A 406 16.26 12.99 9.13
CA THR A 406 15.41 13.45 10.24
C THR A 406 14.08 12.71 10.34
N LEU A 407 13.08 13.14 9.58
CA LEU A 407 11.67 12.78 9.77
C LEU A 407 10.87 12.80 8.47
N ALA A 408 9.79 12.02 8.47
CA ALA A 408 8.65 12.20 7.59
C ALA A 408 7.46 12.75 8.37
N MET A 409 6.75 13.73 7.82
CA MET A 409 5.55 14.30 8.42
C MET A 409 4.45 14.59 7.40
N SER A 410 3.21 14.50 7.88
CA SER A 410 2.01 14.97 7.19
C SER A 410 1.17 15.83 8.13
N ALA A 411 0.83 17.05 7.71
CA ALA A 411 0.02 17.98 8.47
C ALA A 411 -1.47 17.90 8.15
N THR A 412 -2.29 18.40 9.06
CA THR A 412 -3.71 18.70 8.87
C THR A 412 -4.07 19.93 9.69
N GLY A 413 -4.81 20.88 9.13
CA GLY A 413 -5.04 22.13 9.85
C GLY A 413 -5.40 23.34 8.98
N HIS A 414 -5.26 24.52 9.59
CA HIS A 414 -5.32 25.80 8.90
C HIS A 414 -4.08 26.00 8.02
N GLY A 415 -4.16 25.53 6.78
CA GLY A 415 -3.01 25.50 5.86
C GLY A 415 -2.26 26.82 5.70
N GLU A 416 -2.93 27.97 5.79
CA GLU A 416 -2.28 29.28 5.72
C GLU A 416 -1.18 29.45 6.78
N PHE A 417 -1.37 28.92 7.99
CA PHE A 417 -0.37 28.99 9.05
C PHE A 417 0.78 28.01 8.80
N PHE A 418 0.48 26.78 8.39
CA PHE A 418 1.49 25.77 8.06
C PHE A 418 2.41 26.22 6.91
N ILE A 419 1.86 26.88 5.88
CA ILE A 419 2.63 27.48 4.78
C ILE A 419 3.51 28.62 5.29
N ARG A 420 2.92 29.62 5.95
CA ARG A 420 3.63 30.83 6.35
C ARG A 420 4.80 30.54 7.32
N TRP A 421 4.72 29.43 8.07
CA TRP A 421 5.74 28.99 9.02
C TRP A 421 6.63 27.88 8.48
N ALA A 422 6.43 27.43 7.24
CA ALA A 422 7.14 26.30 6.64
C ALA A 422 7.24 25.12 7.62
N ALA A 423 6.09 24.73 8.21
CA ALA A 423 6.05 23.92 9.42
C ALA A 423 6.88 22.63 9.32
N GLY A 424 6.77 21.88 8.22
CA GLY A 424 7.57 20.66 8.04
C GLY A 424 9.06 20.90 7.95
N HIS A 425 9.48 21.92 7.18
CA HIS A 425 10.89 22.29 7.10
C HIS A 425 11.42 22.86 8.42
N GLU A 426 10.59 23.56 9.20
CA GLU A 426 10.98 24.09 10.52
C GLU A 426 11.24 22.96 11.53
N ILE A 427 10.41 21.91 11.55
CA ILE A 427 10.63 20.74 12.41
C ILE A 427 11.94 20.02 11.99
N ASP A 428 12.09 19.80 10.69
CA ASP A 428 13.31 19.21 10.13
C ASP A 428 14.56 20.04 10.47
N ALA A 429 14.51 21.36 10.32
CA ALA A 429 15.60 22.26 10.67
C ALA A 429 15.95 22.22 12.16
N ARG A 430 14.95 22.14 13.05
CA ARG A 430 15.18 21.97 14.50
C ARG A 430 15.85 20.64 14.83
N MET A 431 15.50 19.57 14.12
CA MET A 431 16.16 18.28 14.29
C MET A 431 17.60 18.31 13.74
N ARG A 432 17.81 18.77 12.49
CA ARG A 432 19.14 18.82 11.85
C ARG A 432 20.12 19.75 12.55
N TRP A 433 19.69 20.97 12.87
CA TRP A 433 20.62 22.03 13.30
C TRP A 433 20.67 22.20 14.81
N ALA A 434 19.53 22.04 15.49
CA ALA A 434 19.45 22.21 16.94
C ALA A 434 19.50 20.88 17.70
N GLY A 435 19.52 19.74 16.99
CA GLY A 435 19.59 18.40 17.60
C GLY A 435 18.38 18.06 18.47
N GLN A 436 17.23 18.70 18.21
CA GLN A 436 16.00 18.39 18.95
C GLN A 436 15.48 16.99 18.59
N GLY A 437 14.91 16.28 19.56
CA GLY A 437 14.18 15.04 19.29
C GLY A 437 12.83 15.30 18.63
N LEU A 438 12.32 14.32 17.88
CA LEU A 438 11.10 14.45 17.07
C LEU A 438 9.91 15.03 17.85
N ALA A 439 9.55 14.40 18.98
CA ALA A 439 8.38 14.80 19.77
C ALA A 439 8.46 16.27 20.21
N ARG A 440 9.62 16.71 20.67
CA ARG A 440 9.85 18.10 21.08
C ARG A 440 9.79 19.06 19.89
N ALA A 441 10.49 18.75 18.80
CA ALA A 441 10.52 19.62 17.62
C ALA A 441 9.11 19.81 17.03
N ALA A 442 8.36 18.72 16.89
CA ALA A 442 6.99 18.74 16.38
C ALA A 442 6.01 19.43 17.33
N GLY A 443 6.07 19.12 18.63
CA GLY A 443 5.21 19.71 19.65
C GLY A 443 5.45 21.21 19.83
N ASP A 444 6.70 21.66 19.79
CA ASP A 444 7.05 23.09 19.85
C ASP A 444 6.46 23.84 18.65
N VAL A 445 6.60 23.31 17.43
CA VAL A 445 6.03 23.92 16.21
C VAL A 445 4.51 24.00 16.27
N VAL A 446 3.81 22.92 16.65
CA VAL A 446 2.34 22.94 16.79
C VAL A 446 1.88 23.94 17.86
N THR A 447 2.59 24.01 18.99
CA THR A 447 2.32 24.98 20.06
C THR A 447 2.48 26.41 19.55
N GLU A 448 3.57 26.66 18.81
CA GLU A 448 3.89 27.95 18.21
C GLU A 448 2.88 28.41 17.16
N LEU A 449 2.35 27.49 16.35
CA LEU A 449 1.24 27.77 15.43
C LEU A 449 -0.01 28.18 16.22
N GLY A 450 -0.32 27.45 17.31
CA GLY A 450 -1.43 27.73 18.22
C GLY A 450 -1.39 29.12 18.83
N ALA A 451 -0.22 29.53 19.36
CA ALA A 451 0.00 30.85 19.93
C ALA A 451 -0.23 32.01 18.93
N ARG A 452 -0.23 31.70 17.63
CA ARG A 452 -0.43 32.67 16.54
C ARG A 452 -1.83 32.59 15.92
N GLY A 453 -2.73 31.75 16.47
CA GLY A 453 -4.09 31.57 16.00
C GLY A 453 -4.26 30.49 14.92
N GLY A 454 -3.22 29.71 14.64
CA GLY A 454 -3.32 28.51 13.80
C GLY A 454 -3.94 27.35 14.58
N SER A 455 -4.75 26.53 13.93
CA SER A 455 -5.27 25.29 14.52
C SER A 455 -5.00 24.10 13.61
N GLY A 456 -4.53 22.99 14.17
CA GLY A 456 -4.24 21.77 13.45
C GLY A 456 -3.33 20.83 14.23
N GLY A 457 -2.76 19.87 13.52
CA GLY A 457 -1.81 18.90 14.02
C GLY A 457 -1.04 18.24 12.90
N LEU A 458 -0.24 17.25 13.24
CA LEU A 458 0.52 16.46 12.28
C LEU A 458 0.77 15.06 12.82
N VAL A 459 1.06 14.15 11.89
CA VAL A 459 1.65 12.85 12.20
C VAL A 459 3.08 12.85 11.68
N ALA A 460 4.01 12.33 12.46
CA ALA A 460 5.42 12.24 12.08
C ALA A 460 6.09 10.96 12.58
N VAL A 461 7.07 10.50 11.82
CA VAL A 461 7.97 9.39 12.19
C VAL A 461 9.40 9.78 11.85
N ASP A 462 10.35 9.49 12.75
CA ASP A 462 11.77 9.70 12.50
C ASP A 462 12.45 8.44 11.94
N ARG A 463 13.68 8.59 11.46
CA ARG A 463 14.50 7.48 10.92
C ARG A 463 14.78 6.37 11.94
N HIS A 464 14.55 6.65 13.22
CA HIS A 464 14.70 5.66 14.27
C HIS A 464 13.40 4.93 14.52
N GLY A 465 12.28 5.29 13.89
CA GLY A 465 10.96 4.70 14.09
C GLY A 465 10.22 5.27 15.32
N ASN A 466 10.66 6.41 15.86
CA ASN A 466 9.90 7.11 16.89
C ASN A 466 8.75 7.87 16.23
N VAL A 467 7.58 7.87 16.87
CA VAL A 467 6.35 8.49 16.34
C VAL A 467 6.00 9.72 17.17
N ALA A 468 5.49 10.78 16.52
CA ALA A 468 4.92 11.94 17.19
C ALA A 468 3.61 12.34 16.50
N LEU A 469 2.57 12.63 17.29
CA LEU A 469 1.25 12.99 16.77
C LEU A 469 0.67 14.28 17.40
N PRO A 470 1.41 15.40 17.47
CA PRO A 470 0.96 16.59 18.18
C PRO A 470 -0.18 17.30 17.45
N PHE A 471 -1.16 17.79 18.20
CA PHE A 471 -2.26 18.60 17.70
C PHE A 471 -2.77 19.60 18.75
N ASN A 472 -3.19 20.79 18.29
CA ASN A 472 -3.77 21.84 19.14
C ASN A 472 -5.28 22.06 18.85
N SER A 473 -5.87 21.25 17.98
CA SER A 473 -7.32 21.16 17.77
C SER A 473 -8.00 20.35 18.88
N PRO A 474 -9.35 20.40 19.01
CA PRO A 474 -10.08 19.59 19.98
C PRO A 474 -9.90 18.07 19.78
N GLY A 475 -9.65 17.63 18.54
CA GLY A 475 -9.37 16.25 18.18
C GLY A 475 -8.68 16.15 16.82
N MET A 476 -8.10 14.99 16.55
CA MET A 476 -7.46 14.63 15.29
C MET A 476 -7.60 13.13 15.07
N TYR A 477 -8.34 12.73 14.03
CA TYR A 477 -8.44 11.32 13.62
C TYR A 477 -7.05 10.79 13.28
N ARG A 478 -6.59 9.78 14.02
CA ARG A 478 -5.26 9.22 13.83
C ARG A 478 -5.20 7.73 14.17
N ALA A 479 -4.32 7.05 13.47
CA ALA A 479 -3.93 5.68 13.74
C ALA A 479 -2.42 5.56 13.55
N TRP A 480 -1.76 4.70 14.31
CA TRP A 480 -0.34 4.43 14.14
C TRP A 480 0.00 3.01 14.54
N CYS A 481 1.15 2.55 14.02
CA CYS A 481 1.80 1.32 14.43
C CYS A 481 3.22 1.71 14.84
N ASP A 482 3.57 1.48 16.10
CA ASP A 482 4.91 1.77 16.60
C ASP A 482 5.84 0.56 16.40
N LYS A 483 7.07 0.66 16.92
CA LYS A 483 8.04 -0.44 16.85
C LYS A 483 7.54 -1.73 17.46
N SER A 484 6.61 -1.72 18.42
CA SER A 484 6.08 -2.95 19.01
C SER A 484 5.20 -3.74 18.04
N GLY A 485 4.77 -3.12 16.93
CA GLY A 485 3.84 -3.72 15.97
C GLY A 485 2.37 -3.61 16.40
N GLU A 486 2.09 -2.97 17.54
CA GLU A 486 0.73 -2.73 18.01
C GLU A 486 0.07 -1.60 17.21
N ILE A 487 -1.11 -1.88 16.66
CA ILE A 487 -1.92 -0.88 15.96
C ILE A 487 -2.78 -0.15 16.99
N ARG A 488 -2.67 1.17 17.03
CA ARG A 488 -3.45 2.04 17.91
C ARG A 488 -4.25 3.05 17.10
N THR A 489 -5.38 3.47 17.65
CA THR A 489 -6.26 4.49 17.06
C THR A 489 -6.73 5.46 18.14
N ALA A 490 -6.90 6.73 17.78
CA ALA A 490 -7.39 7.76 18.69
C ALA A 490 -8.03 8.92 17.91
N ILE A 491 -8.92 9.67 18.57
CA ILE A 491 -9.51 10.90 18.04
C ILE A 491 -9.23 12.05 19.00
N PHE A 492 -9.55 11.87 20.27
CA PHE A 492 -9.34 12.86 21.33
C PHE A 492 -8.05 12.58 22.10
N ARG A 493 -7.65 13.51 22.96
CA ARG A 493 -6.50 13.33 23.86
C ARG A 493 -6.76 12.27 24.93
N ALA A 494 -8.00 12.24 25.43
CA ALA A 494 -8.42 11.31 26.49
C ALA A 494 -8.43 9.83 26.05
N ASP A 495 -8.40 9.56 24.74
CA ASP A 495 -8.42 8.20 24.19
C ASP A 495 -7.08 7.46 24.40
N VAL A 496 -6.01 8.19 24.77
CA VAL A 496 -4.66 7.64 24.97
C VAL A 496 -4.41 7.47 26.48
N HIS A 497 -4.08 6.26 26.93
CA HIS A 497 -3.89 5.93 28.36
C HIS A 497 -2.45 5.44 28.64
N GLY A 498 -1.83 5.87 29.76
CA GLY A 498 -0.54 5.33 30.24
C GLY A 498 0.73 6.06 29.75
N SER A 499 1.84 5.32 29.58
CA SER A 499 3.16 5.83 29.14
C SER A 499 3.18 6.45 27.73
N ASP A 500 2.05 6.37 27.03
CA ASP A 500 1.79 6.97 25.72
C ASP A 500 1.65 8.50 25.75
N THR A 501 1.63 9.10 26.95
CA THR A 501 1.60 10.55 27.15
C THR A 501 2.86 11.29 26.67
N LEU A 502 3.93 10.57 26.32
CA LEU A 502 5.15 11.14 25.72
C LEU A 502 5.04 11.36 24.19
N LEU A 503 3.90 11.02 23.57
CA LEU A 503 3.62 11.18 22.14
C LEU A 503 2.96 12.52 21.77
N GLU A 504 2.61 13.36 22.76
CA GLU A 504 2.01 14.69 22.59
C GLU A 504 3.00 15.85 22.66
#